data_AF-A0A969YST2-F1
#
_entry.id   AF-A0A969YST2-F1
#
_cell.length_a   1.000
_cell.length_b   1.000
_cell.length_c   1.000
_cell.angle_alpha   90.00
_cell.angle_beta   90.00
_cell.angle_gamma   90.00
#
_symmetry.space_group_name_H-M   'P 1'
#
loop_
_entity.id
_entity.type
_entity.pdbx_description
1 polymer ?
#
loop_
_entity_poly.entity_id
_entity_poly.type
_entity_poly.pdbx_seq_one_letter_code
_entity_poly.pdbx_strand_id
1 'polypeptide(L)'
;MNSSIVNLHEVQDQLGLDDDTIKELYLVFVEDIKVERQNIEENLLSGNLERLEKSTHTVKGIAGNYHALKVYEHAVQCDMRFKQRDYENMDGNMSVLLGLIDEVIEQLYAYFQWEQTG
;
A
#
# COMPACT_ATOMS: atom_id res chain seq x y z
N MET A 1 -15.94 -11.73 10.86
CA MET A 1 -15.51 -10.32 10.79
C MET A 1 -14.84 -10.15 9.43
N ASN A 2 -15.48 -9.46 8.48
CA ASN A 2 -14.84 -9.09 7.21
C ASN A 2 -13.85 -7.95 7.51
N SER A 3 -12.60 -8.30 7.83
CA SER A 3 -11.50 -7.34 8.00
C SER A 3 -10.71 -7.25 6.70
N SER A 4 -11.41 -7.01 5.59
CA SER A 4 -10.75 -6.79 4.29
C SER A 4 -9.91 -5.52 4.36
N ILE A 5 -8.66 -5.55 3.91
CA ILE A 5 -7.82 -4.34 3.82
C ILE A 5 -8.34 -3.39 2.74
N VAL A 6 -9.06 -3.93 1.76
CA VAL A 6 -9.65 -3.20 0.63
C VAL A 6 -11.14 -3.53 0.53
N ASN A 7 -11.99 -2.51 0.45
CA ASN A 7 -13.42 -2.72 0.26
C ASN A 7 -13.79 -2.74 -1.24
N LEU A 8 -13.43 -3.83 -1.93
CA LEU A 8 -13.57 -3.94 -3.39
C LEU A 8 -15.02 -3.76 -3.87
N HIS A 9 -15.99 -4.33 -3.17
CA HIS A 9 -17.40 -4.24 -3.54
C HIS A 9 -17.90 -2.79 -3.45
N GLU A 10 -17.51 -2.05 -2.41
CA GLU A 10 -17.89 -0.63 -2.30
C GLU A 10 -17.25 0.21 -3.42
N VAL A 11 -15.99 -0.06 -3.78
CA VAL A 11 -15.33 0.66 -4.88
C VAL A 11 -15.99 0.33 -6.22
N GLN A 12 -16.31 -0.94 -6.46
CA GLN A 12 -16.99 -1.38 -7.67
C GLN A 12 -18.37 -0.71 -7.81
N ASP A 13 -19.16 -0.70 -6.74
CA ASP A 13 -20.49 -0.06 -6.71
C ASP A 13 -20.42 1.46 -6.91
N GLN A 14 -19.48 2.12 -6.24
CA GLN A 14 -19.32 3.58 -6.32
C GLN A 14 -18.88 4.05 -7.70
N LEU A 15 -18.03 3.27 -8.37
CA LEU A 15 -17.50 3.60 -9.69
C LEU A 15 -18.36 3.03 -10.83
N GLY A 16 -19.31 2.15 -10.53
CA GLY A 16 -20.16 1.49 -11.53
C GLY A 16 -19.36 0.62 -12.51
N LEU A 17 -18.31 -0.03 -12.02
CA LEU A 17 -17.40 -0.84 -12.83
C LEU A 17 -17.88 -2.29 -12.91
N ASP A 18 -17.63 -2.92 -14.05
CA ASP A 18 -17.77 -4.37 -14.17
C ASP A 18 -16.57 -5.11 -13.55
N ASP A 19 -16.71 -6.43 -13.41
CA ASP A 19 -15.72 -7.32 -12.78
C ASP A 19 -14.36 -7.31 -13.51
N ASP A 20 -14.37 -7.12 -14.83
CA ASP A 20 -13.14 -7.08 -15.62
C ASP A 20 -12.41 -5.75 -15.43
N THR A 21 -13.13 -4.63 -15.42
CA THR A 21 -12.55 -3.29 -15.25
C THR A 21 -12.02 -3.09 -13.83
N ILE A 22 -12.73 -3.57 -12.80
CA ILE A 22 -12.23 -3.49 -11.41
C ILE A 22 -10.96 -4.35 -11.24
N LYS A 23 -10.89 -5.49 -11.91
CA LYS A 23 -9.71 -6.36 -11.91
C LYS A 23 -8.52 -5.67 -12.55
N GLU A 24 -8.68 -5.06 -13.73
CA GLU A 24 -7.60 -4.29 -14.37
C GLU A 24 -7.14 -3.10 -13.51
N LEU A 25 -8.09 -2.37 -12.90
CA LEU A 25 -7.78 -1.26 -12.02
C LEU A 25 -6.91 -1.69 -10.82
N TYR A 26 -7.28 -2.79 -10.17
CA TYR A 26 -6.52 -3.29 -9.02
C TYR A 26 -5.22 -3.99 -9.40
N LEU A 27 -5.05 -4.41 -10.66
CA LEU A 27 -3.76 -4.89 -11.15
C LEU A 27 -2.75 -3.73 -11.21
N VAL A 28 -3.17 -2.56 -11.71
CA VAL A 28 -2.36 -1.33 -11.72
C VAL A 28 -1.97 -0.94 -10.29
N PHE A 29 -2.92 -0.99 -9.34
CA PHE A 29 -2.62 -0.76 -7.92
C PHE A 29 -1.52 -1.68 -7.39
N VAL A 30 -1.63 -2.99 -7.67
CA VAL A 30 -0.65 -3.99 -7.23
C VAL A 30 0.73 -3.70 -7.82
N GLU A 31 0.81 -3.35 -9.09
CA GLU A 31 2.08 -3.00 -9.75
C GLU A 31 2.71 -1.75 -9.12
N ASP A 32 1.93 -0.67 -8.98
CA ASP A 32 2.40 0.59 -8.40
C ASP A 32 2.89 0.41 -6.95
N ILE A 33 2.11 -0.32 -6.14
CA ILE A 33 2.45 -0.47 -4.73
C ILE A 33 3.60 -1.45 -4.49
N LYS A 34 3.82 -2.44 -5.37
CA LYS A 34 5.01 -3.30 -5.35
C LYS A 34 6.28 -2.52 -5.62
N VAL A 35 6.25 -1.57 -6.56
CA VAL A 35 7.39 -0.70 -6.85
C VAL A 35 7.75 0.13 -5.61
N GLU A 36 6.77 0.75 -4.97
CA GLU A 36 7.06 1.55 -3.77
C GLU A 36 7.44 0.71 -2.54
N ARG A 37 6.90 -0.51 -2.41
CA ARG A 37 7.36 -1.47 -1.41
C ARG A 37 8.86 -1.74 -1.54
N GLN A 38 9.32 -2.05 -2.75
CA GLN A 38 10.74 -2.28 -3.02
C GLN A 38 11.57 -1.02 -2.74
N ASN A 39 11.08 0.17 -3.15
CA ASN A 39 11.76 1.42 -2.85
C ASN A 39 11.91 1.67 -1.34
N ILE A 40 10.88 1.38 -0.54
CA ILE A 40 10.94 1.52 0.93
C ILE A 40 12.02 0.59 1.51
N GLU A 41 12.03 -0.67 1.08
CA GLU A 41 13.01 -1.67 1.52
C GLU A 41 14.45 -1.23 1.18
N GLU A 42 14.71 -0.78 -0.05
CA GLU A 42 16.03 -0.30 -0.47
C GLU A 42 16.47 0.99 0.27
N ASN A 43 15.54 1.92 0.49
CA ASN A 43 15.82 3.18 1.18
C ASN A 43 16.05 2.99 2.68
N LEU A 44 15.38 2.01 3.31
CA LEU A 44 15.69 1.56 4.68
C LEU A 44 17.11 1.03 4.79
N LEU A 45 17.49 0.09 3.92
CA LEU A 45 18.82 -0.52 3.93
C LEU A 45 19.95 0.49 3.69
N SER A 46 19.69 1.50 2.86
CA SER A 46 20.65 2.56 2.55
C SER A 46 20.61 3.74 3.51
N GLY A 47 19.68 3.78 4.47
CA GLY A 47 19.52 4.87 5.43
C GLY A 47 19.11 6.21 4.80
N ASN A 48 18.53 6.21 3.60
CA ASN A 48 18.18 7.43 2.88
C ASN A 48 16.80 7.94 3.29
N LEU A 49 16.76 8.69 4.40
CA LEU A 49 15.52 9.18 5.00
C LEU A 49 14.67 10.07 4.06
N GLU A 50 15.30 10.88 3.21
CA GLU A 50 14.58 11.75 2.26
C GLU A 50 13.84 10.92 1.20
N ARG A 51 14.49 9.88 0.67
CA ARG A 51 13.84 8.97 -0.28
C ARG A 51 12.78 8.10 0.40
N LEU A 52 13.03 7.69 1.64
CA LEU A 52 12.08 6.93 2.44
C LEU A 52 10.80 7.75 2.74
N GLU A 53 10.95 9.03 3.08
CA GLU A 53 9.83 9.97 3.22
C GLU A 53 9.03 10.07 1.92
N LYS A 54 9.72 10.24 0.78
CA LYS A 54 9.09 10.34 -0.53
C LYS A 54 8.30 9.06 -0.88
N SER A 55 8.89 7.88 -0.71
CA SER A 55 8.19 6.62 -0.98
C SER A 55 6.99 6.42 -0.04
N THR A 56 7.12 6.76 1.25
CA THR A 56 5.99 6.73 2.20
C THR A 56 4.85 7.65 1.75
N HIS A 57 5.19 8.85 1.27
CA HIS A 57 4.21 9.79 0.72
C HIS A 57 3.50 9.25 -0.52
N THR A 58 4.24 8.60 -1.43
CA THR A 58 3.67 7.96 -2.62
C THR A 58 2.74 6.81 -2.24
N VAL A 59 3.14 5.93 -1.30
CA VAL A 59 2.30 4.84 -0.81
C VAL A 59 0.99 5.37 -0.24
N LYS A 60 1.03 6.44 0.55
CA LYS A 60 -0.19 7.11 1.04
C LYS A 60 -1.10 7.55 -0.11
N GLY A 61 -0.54 8.16 -1.16
CA GLY A 61 -1.30 8.58 -2.33
C GLY A 61 -1.96 7.40 -3.06
N ILE A 62 -1.18 6.35 -3.34
CA ILE A 62 -1.68 5.12 -3.97
C ILE A 62 -2.79 4.50 -3.10
N ALA A 63 -2.50 4.20 -1.83
CA ALA A 63 -3.46 3.56 -0.94
C ALA A 63 -4.76 4.36 -0.75
N GLY A 64 -4.67 5.70 -0.75
CA GLY A 64 -5.84 6.58 -0.70
C GLY A 64 -6.70 6.50 -1.96
N ASN A 65 -6.10 6.45 -3.14
CA ASN A 65 -6.82 6.36 -4.42
C ASN A 65 -7.55 5.02 -4.59
N TYR A 66 -6.97 3.92 -4.07
CA TYR A 66 -7.48 2.56 -4.23
C TYR A 66 -8.18 2.01 -2.98
N HIS A 67 -8.48 2.86 -1.99
CA HIS A 67 -9.20 2.51 -0.77
C HIS A 67 -8.58 1.35 0.04
N ALA A 68 -7.24 1.25 0.03
CA ALA A 68 -6.49 0.32 0.88
C ALA A 68 -6.32 0.93 2.29
N LEU A 69 -7.42 1.00 3.05
CA LEU A 69 -7.55 1.85 4.23
C LEU A 69 -6.46 1.63 5.29
N LYS A 70 -6.14 0.37 5.62
CA LYS A 70 -5.11 0.10 6.63
C LYS A 70 -3.72 0.57 6.19
N VAL A 71 -3.38 0.36 4.91
CA VAL A 71 -2.13 0.85 4.32
C VAL A 71 -2.10 2.37 4.34
N TYR A 72 -3.20 3.01 3.93
CA TYR A 72 -3.35 4.46 3.92
C TYR A 72 -3.16 5.06 5.32
N GLU A 73 -3.88 4.56 6.32
CA GLU A 73 -3.83 5.06 7.70
C GLU A 73 -2.41 4.96 8.28
N HIS A 74 -1.74 3.83 8.08
CA HIS A 74 -0.38 3.63 8.57
C HIS A 74 0.64 4.48 7.81
N ALA A 75 0.48 4.63 6.49
CA ALA A 75 1.32 5.53 5.69
C ALA A 75 1.13 7.01 6.09
N VAL A 76 -0.08 7.43 6.45
CA VAL A 76 -0.35 8.76 7.02
C VAL A 76 0.42 8.97 8.32
N GLN A 77 0.39 7.99 9.23
CA GLN A 77 1.14 8.07 10.48
C GLN A 77 2.64 8.20 10.22
N CYS A 78 3.19 7.38 9.32
CA CYS A 78 4.60 7.47 8.95
C CYS A 78 4.98 8.82 8.31
N ASP A 79 4.19 9.30 7.35
CA ASP A 79 4.38 10.61 6.68
C ASP A 79 4.32 11.78 7.69
N MET A 80 3.45 11.69 8.70
CA MET A 80 3.42 12.68 9.79
C MET A 80 4.70 12.67 10.63
N ARG A 81 5.25 11.48 10.92
CA ARG A 81 6.49 11.35 11.69
C ARG A 81 7.70 11.91 10.94
N PHE A 82 7.79 11.68 9.62
CA PHE A 82 8.79 12.33 8.77
C PHE A 82 8.70 13.86 8.83
N LYS A 83 7.49 14.43 8.69
CA LYS A 83 7.27 15.88 8.80
C LYS A 83 7.65 16.46 10.16
N GLN A 84 7.49 15.67 11.22
CA GLN A 84 7.87 16.04 12.58
C GLN A 84 9.34 15.77 12.89
N ARG A 85 10.09 15.15 11.97
CA ARG A 85 11.45 14.65 12.17
C ARG A 85 11.57 13.67 13.34
N ASP A 86 10.50 12.93 13.60
CA ASP A 86 10.46 11.86 14.59
C ASP A 86 10.84 10.55 13.90
N TYR A 87 12.09 10.13 14.11
CA TYR A 87 12.65 8.91 13.53
C TYR A 87 12.75 7.76 14.54
N GLU A 88 12.17 7.92 15.73
CA GLU A 88 12.21 6.86 16.74
C GLU A 88 11.55 5.59 16.19
N ASN A 89 12.21 4.43 16.27
CA ASN A 89 11.64 3.19 15.76
C ASN A 89 11.10 3.27 14.30
N MET A 90 11.75 4.07 13.43
CA MET A 90 11.32 4.21 12.02
C MET A 90 11.33 2.85 11.30
N ASP A 91 12.35 2.03 11.54
CA ASP A 91 12.48 0.68 10.97
C ASP A 91 11.25 -0.20 11.32
N GLY A 92 10.81 -0.16 12.58
CA GLY A 92 9.61 -0.89 13.00
C GLY A 92 8.34 -0.39 12.33
N ASN A 93 8.21 0.93 12.15
CA ASN A 93 7.05 1.51 11.46
C ASN A 93 7.03 1.17 9.98
N MET A 94 8.18 1.21 9.31
CA MET A 94 8.28 0.82 7.91
C MET A 94 8.08 -0.70 7.74
N SER A 95 8.56 -1.52 8.67
CA SER A 95 8.29 -2.96 8.65
C SER A 95 6.79 -3.26 8.75
N VAL A 96 6.05 -2.53 9.58
CA VAL A 96 4.58 -2.64 9.66
C VAL A 96 3.94 -2.19 8.33
N LEU A 97 4.42 -1.09 7.74
CA LEU A 97 3.91 -0.61 6.45
C LEU A 97 4.11 -1.63 5.34
N LEU A 98 5.31 -2.21 5.24
CA LEU A 98 5.64 -3.26 4.27
C LEU A 98 4.74 -4.49 4.47
N GLY A 99 4.53 -4.92 5.72
CA GLY A 99 3.64 -6.04 6.02
C GLY A 99 2.19 -5.79 5.61
N LEU A 100 1.68 -4.57 5.80
CA LEU A 100 0.33 -4.19 5.33
C LEU A 100 0.22 -4.16 3.81
N ILE A 101 1.29 -3.75 3.11
CA ILE A 101 1.36 -3.81 1.65
C ILE A 101 1.34 -5.26 1.18
N ASP A 102 2.13 -6.14 1.81
CA ASP A 102 2.16 -7.56 1.47
C ASP A 102 0.79 -8.22 1.71
N GLU A 103 0.15 -7.94 2.85
CA GLU A 103 -1.17 -8.47 3.18
C GLU A 103 -2.24 -8.03 2.17
N VAL A 104 -2.20 -6.77 1.68
CA VAL A 104 -3.19 -6.31 0.69
C VAL A 104 -2.96 -6.93 -0.68
N ILE A 105 -1.70 -7.10 -1.09
CA ILE A 105 -1.36 -7.77 -2.34
C ILE A 105 -1.88 -9.21 -2.28
N GLU A 106 -1.56 -9.95 -1.22
CA GLU A 106 -2.02 -11.34 -1.05
C GLU A 106 -3.55 -11.46 -1.09
N GLN A 107 -4.27 -10.54 -0.44
CA GLN A 107 -5.74 -10.51 -0.47
C GLN A 107 -6.29 -10.28 -1.88
N LEU A 108 -5.69 -9.38 -2.65
CA LEU A 108 -6.12 -9.09 -4.03
C LEU A 108 -5.85 -10.27 -4.96
N TYR A 109 -4.67 -10.91 -4.86
CA TYR A 109 -4.36 -12.12 -5.63
C TYR A 109 -5.34 -13.25 -5.31
N ALA A 110 -5.65 -13.46 -4.02
CA ALA A 110 -6.62 -14.47 -3.60
C ALA A 110 -8.05 -14.16 -4.10
N TYR A 111 -8.47 -12.89 -4.02
CA TYR A 111 -9.79 -12.44 -4.45
C TYR A 111 -9.99 -12.58 -5.97
N PHE A 112 -9.05 -12.08 -6.77
CA PHE A 112 -9.13 -12.11 -8.24
C PHE A 112 -8.64 -13.43 -8.85
N GLN A 113 -8.18 -14.37 -8.02
CA GLN A 113 -7.61 -15.66 -8.43
C GLN A 113 -6.44 -15.49 -9.42
N TRP A 114 -5.61 -14.48 -9.19
CA TRP A 114 -4.39 -14.27 -9.98
C TRP A 114 -3.31 -15.29 -9.59
N GLU A 115 -2.47 -15.68 -10.54
CA GLU A 115 -1.26 -16.46 -10.24
C GLU A 115 -0.18 -15.54 -9.69
N GLN A 116 0.39 -15.87 -8.52
CA GLN A 116 1.53 -15.11 -8.01
C GLN A 116 2.76 -15.37 -8.90
N THR A 117 3.11 -14.38 -9.72
CA THR A 117 4.45 -14.32 -10.33
C THR A 117 5.42 -13.80 -9.28
N GLY A 118 6.29 -14.70 -8.81
CA GLY A 118 7.37 -14.41 -7.86
C GLY A 118 8.50 -13.57 -8.44
#